data_AF-A0A9W7BJS5-F1
#
_entry.id   AF-A0A9W7BJS5-F1
#
_cell.length_a   1.000
_cell.length_b   1.000
_cell.length_c   1.000
_cell.angle_alpha   90.00
_cell.angle_beta   90.00
_cell.angle_gamma   90.00
#
_symmetry.space_group_name_H-M   'P 1'
#
loop_
_entity.id
_entity.type
_entity.pdbx_description
1 polymer ?
#
loop_
_entity_poly.entity_id
_entity_poly.type
_entity_poly.pdbx_seq_one_letter_code
_entity_poly.pdbx_strand_id
1 'polypeptide(L)'
;MSTPPKMQRRQTVQSAAALSKLATLDAEISQFEASYGAFSTTLSSPESSAEQLIQTRNECRQWSGNLEKFQYVKVDSIITADLTTGKEEAKVKRKELNKHCEELRTRMEGFMASIEAAIKAKS
;
A
#
# COMPACT_ATOMS: atom_id res chain seq x y z
N MET A 1 40.19 -19.79 6.35
CA MET A 1 38.94 -19.18 5.85
C MET A 1 37.77 -19.97 6.40
N SER A 2 37.11 -19.47 7.45
CA SER A 2 36.01 -20.19 8.12
C SER A 2 34.72 -20.02 7.33
N THR A 3 34.26 -21.09 6.69
CA THR A 3 32.97 -21.13 5.99
C THR A 3 31.85 -21.00 7.03
N PRO A 4 30.94 -20.02 6.91
CA PRO A 4 29.89 -19.85 7.91
C PRO A 4 28.97 -21.09 7.92
N PRO A 5 28.54 -21.56 9.11
CA PRO A 5 27.70 -22.74 9.27
C PRO A 5 26.37 -22.60 8.51
N LYS A 6 25.89 -23.71 7.95
CA LYS A 6 24.67 -23.79 7.13
C LYS A 6 23.44 -23.15 7.78
N MET A 7 23.36 -23.16 9.12
CA MET A 7 22.26 -22.57 9.89
C MET A 7 22.26 -21.04 9.86
N GLN A 8 23.42 -20.39 10.06
CA GLN A 8 23.55 -18.93 9.94
C GLN A 8 23.24 -18.44 8.53
N ARG A 9 23.59 -19.22 7.50
CA ARG A 9 23.28 -18.90 6.09
C ARG A 9 21.78 -18.98 5.80
N ARG A 10 21.06 -19.93 6.40
CA ARG A 10 19.60 -20.08 6.21
C ARG A 10 18.82 -18.95 6.90
N GLN A 11 19.30 -18.50 8.06
CA GLN A 11 18.70 -17.38 8.81
C GLN A 11 18.87 -16.03 8.10
N THR A 12 20.02 -15.78 7.49
CA THR A 12 20.26 -14.55 6.70
C THR A 12 19.41 -14.51 5.43
N VAL A 13 19.23 -15.63 4.75
CA VAL A 13 18.38 -15.71 3.54
C VAL A 13 16.91 -15.46 3.86
N GLN A 14 16.38 -16.02 4.95
CA GLN A 14 14.99 -15.78 5.36
C GLN A 14 14.74 -14.32 5.75
N SER A 15 15.68 -13.72 6.49
CA SER A 15 15.59 -12.32 6.91
C SER A 15 15.65 -11.37 5.72
N ALA A 16 16.56 -11.62 4.78
CA ALA A 16 16.65 -10.84 3.54
C ALA A 16 15.39 -10.97 2.67
N ALA A 17 14.79 -12.15 2.58
CA ALA A 17 13.56 -12.37 1.82
C ALA A 17 12.35 -11.62 2.42
N ALA A 18 12.20 -11.62 3.75
CA ALA A 18 11.14 -10.88 4.43
C ALA A 18 11.29 -9.36 4.25
N LEU A 19 12.52 -8.85 4.40
CA LEU A 19 12.81 -7.42 4.20
C LEU A 19 12.63 -6.99 2.74
N SER A 20 13.01 -7.83 1.78
CA SER A 20 12.80 -7.58 0.35
C SER A 20 11.30 -7.50 0.02
N LYS A 21 10.49 -8.42 0.55
CA LYS A 21 9.03 -8.36 0.42
C LYS A 21 8.48 -7.06 1.00
N LEU A 22 8.88 -6.67 2.22
CA LEU A 22 8.46 -5.40 2.82
C LEU A 22 8.85 -4.19 1.95
N ALA A 23 10.02 -4.20 1.33
CA ALA A 23 10.44 -3.13 0.41
C ALA A 23 9.62 -3.09 -0.88
N THR A 24 9.27 -4.24 -1.46
CA THR A 24 8.35 -4.30 -2.60
C THR A 24 6.97 -3.75 -2.23
N LEU A 25 6.49 -4.09 -1.03
CA LEU A 25 5.21 -3.59 -0.54
C LEU A 25 5.24 -2.06 -0.35
N ASP A 26 6.33 -1.53 0.21
CA ASP A 26 6.51 -0.09 0.37
C ASP A 26 6.48 0.66 -0.97
N ALA A 27 7.13 0.10 -2.00
CA ALA A 27 7.09 0.63 -3.35
C ALA A 27 5.68 0.55 -3.98
N GLU A 28 4.93 -0.54 -3.74
CA GLU A 28 3.54 -0.62 -4.17
C GLU A 28 2.70 0.47 -3.48
N ILE A 29 2.78 0.65 -2.16
CA ILE A 29 2.08 1.74 -1.42
C ILE A 29 2.43 3.11 -2.01
N SER A 30 3.70 3.35 -2.32
CA SER A 30 4.14 4.61 -2.94
C SER A 30 3.46 4.86 -4.29
N GLN A 31 3.19 3.80 -5.07
CA GLN A 31 2.39 3.92 -6.29
C GLN A 31 0.92 4.26 -5.98
N PHE A 32 0.33 3.68 -4.93
CA PHE A 32 -1.02 4.05 -4.47
C PHE A 32 -1.10 5.53 -4.10
N GLU A 33 -0.09 6.07 -3.41
CA GLU A 33 -0.03 7.50 -3.09
C GLU A 33 0.13 8.38 -4.33
N ALA A 34 0.98 8.00 -5.29
CA ALA A 34 1.15 8.74 -6.54
C ALA A 34 -0.16 8.79 -7.35
N SER A 35 -0.86 7.66 -7.46
CA SER A 35 -2.18 7.60 -8.10
C SER A 35 -3.22 8.42 -7.36
N TYR A 36 -3.23 8.38 -6.02
CA TYR A 36 -4.10 9.25 -5.21
C TYR A 36 -3.82 10.74 -5.48
N GLY A 37 -2.55 11.14 -5.58
CA GLY A 37 -2.17 12.50 -5.95
C GLY A 37 -2.73 12.93 -7.30
N ALA A 38 -2.65 12.05 -8.31
CA ALA A 38 -3.25 12.30 -9.62
C ALA A 38 -4.78 12.45 -9.54
N PHE A 39 -5.45 11.58 -8.80
CA PHE A 39 -6.90 11.67 -8.62
C PHE A 39 -7.32 12.97 -7.91
N SER A 40 -6.59 13.36 -6.85
CA SER A 40 -6.85 14.60 -6.12
C SER A 40 -6.70 15.85 -6.99
N THR A 41 -5.76 15.81 -7.93
CA THR A 41 -5.56 16.87 -8.93
C THR A 41 -6.74 16.94 -9.89
N THR A 42 -7.23 15.81 -10.40
CA THR A 42 -8.42 15.75 -11.25
C THR A 42 -9.65 16.29 -10.53
N LEU A 43 -9.88 15.92 -9.26
CA LEU A 43 -11.03 16.42 -8.51
C LEU A 43 -10.95 17.94 -8.26
N SER A 44 -9.74 18.46 -8.00
CA SER A 44 -9.53 19.89 -7.74
C SER A 44 -9.58 20.72 -9.02
N SER A 45 -9.50 20.09 -10.20
CA SER A 45 -9.55 20.79 -11.47
C SER A 45 -10.99 21.20 -11.81
N PRO A 46 -11.29 22.50 -11.95
CA PRO A 46 -12.63 22.97 -12.28
C PRO A 46 -13.08 22.53 -13.69
N GLU A 47 -12.13 22.27 -14.59
CA GLU A 47 -12.37 21.81 -15.97
C GLU A 47 -12.65 20.30 -16.07
N SER A 48 -12.57 19.53 -14.98
CA SER A 48 -12.82 18.10 -15.07
C SER A 48 -14.27 17.79 -15.45
N SER A 49 -14.42 17.05 -16.55
CA SER A 49 -15.72 16.58 -17.05
C SER A 49 -16.31 15.50 -16.14
N ALA A 50 -17.64 15.36 -16.17
CA ALA A 50 -18.33 14.29 -15.42
C ALA A 50 -17.77 12.90 -15.75
N GLU A 51 -17.41 12.64 -17.01
CA GLU A 51 -16.78 11.39 -17.44
C GLU A 51 -15.41 11.14 -16.77
N GLN A 52 -14.57 12.16 -16.65
CA GLN A 52 -13.27 12.05 -15.97
C GLN A 52 -13.46 11.77 -14.47
N LEU A 53 -14.45 12.38 -13.84
CA LEU A 53 -14.77 12.13 -12.43
C LEU A 53 -15.30 10.71 -12.23
N ILE A 54 -16.15 10.21 -13.13
CA ILE A 54 -16.66 8.83 -13.10
C ILE A 54 -15.52 7.82 -13.29
N GLN A 55 -14.59 8.08 -14.21
CA GLN A 55 -13.41 7.25 -14.41
C GLN A 55 -12.55 7.24 -13.14
N THR A 56 -12.23 8.43 -12.60
CA THR A 56 -11.45 8.59 -11.37
C THR A 56 -12.10 7.84 -10.19
N ARG A 57 -13.43 7.88 -10.07
CA ARG A 57 -14.18 7.11 -9.05
C ARG A 57 -13.97 5.61 -9.22
N ASN A 58 -14.11 5.10 -10.45
CA ASN A 58 -13.96 3.67 -10.72
C ASN A 58 -12.54 3.19 -10.39
N GLU A 59 -11.54 3.98 -10.79
CA GLU A 59 -10.15 3.71 -10.45
C GLU A 59 -9.96 3.74 -8.92
N CYS A 60 -10.40 4.79 -8.23
CA CYS A 60 -10.33 4.86 -6.77
C CYS A 60 -10.98 3.66 -6.07
N ARG A 61 -12.11 3.16 -6.57
CA ARG A 61 -12.78 1.97 -6.05
C ARG A 61 -11.98 0.69 -6.27
N GLN A 62 -11.40 0.52 -7.45
CA GLN A 62 -10.53 -0.62 -7.76
C GLN A 62 -9.26 -0.60 -6.89
N TRP A 63 -8.65 0.57 -6.72
CA TRP A 63 -7.48 0.76 -5.88
C TRP A 63 -7.81 0.50 -4.40
N SER A 64 -8.99 0.89 -3.91
CA SER A 64 -9.44 0.60 -2.54
C SER A 64 -9.58 -0.91 -2.29
N GLY A 65 -10.16 -1.65 -3.24
CA GLY A 65 -10.24 -3.12 -3.16
C GLY A 65 -8.88 -3.80 -3.25
N ASN A 66 -7.93 -3.23 -4.00
CA ASN A 66 -6.57 -3.73 -4.06
C ASN A 66 -5.80 -3.46 -2.76
N LEU A 67 -5.98 -2.30 -2.12
CA LEU A 67 -5.40 -1.95 -0.82
C LEU A 67 -5.86 -2.90 0.29
N GLU A 68 -7.15 -3.27 0.29
CA GLU A 68 -7.67 -4.25 1.25
C GLU A 68 -6.97 -5.61 1.08
N LYS A 69 -6.90 -6.12 -0.15
CA LYS A 69 -6.17 -7.37 -0.44
C LYS A 69 -4.69 -7.26 -0.09
N PHE A 70 -4.09 -6.10 -0.35
CA PHE A 70 -2.69 -5.86 -0.05
C PHE A 70 -2.41 -5.94 1.46
N GLN A 71 -3.26 -5.32 2.27
CA GLN A 71 -3.13 -5.30 3.71
C GLN A 71 -3.32 -6.69 4.33
N TYR A 72 -4.41 -7.38 3.97
CA TYR A 72 -4.73 -8.69 4.55
C TYR A 72 -3.91 -9.86 3.98
N VAL A 73 -3.60 -9.84 2.67
CA VAL A 73 -2.96 -10.98 2.01
C VAL A 73 -1.44 -10.85 1.97
N LYS A 74 -0.91 -9.64 1.79
CA LYS A 74 0.53 -9.45 1.61
C LYS A 74 1.23 -9.03 2.90
N VAL A 75 0.69 -8.07 3.66
CA VAL A 75 1.36 -7.54 4.87
C VAL A 75 1.24 -8.53 6.04
N ASP A 76 0.05 -9.06 6.32
CA ASP A 76 -0.14 -9.99 7.45
C ASP A 76 0.54 -11.36 7.24
N SER A 77 0.57 -11.83 5.99
CA SER A 77 1.23 -13.07 5.58
C SER A 77 2.76 -13.06 5.77
N ILE A 78 3.36 -11.91 6.07
CA ILE A 78 4.78 -11.84 6.44
C ILE A 78 4.96 -12.40 7.86
N ILE A 79 5.35 -13.68 7.90
CA ILE A 79 5.71 -14.40 9.12
C ILE A 79 7.05 -13.84 9.62
N THR A 80 6.98 -12.94 10.60
CA THR A 80 8.15 -12.41 11.30
C THR A 80 8.60 -13.30 12.47
N ALA A 81 7.86 -14.38 12.76
CA ALA A 81 8.13 -15.26 13.89
C ALA A 81 9.47 -16.01 13.75
N ASP A 82 9.82 -16.45 12.53
CA ASP A 82 11.03 -17.23 12.20
C ASP A 82 12.31 -16.38 12.09
N LEU A 83 12.17 -15.05 12.11
CA LEU A 83 13.31 -14.14 12.02
C LEU A 83 14.12 -14.17 13.32
N THR A 84 15.38 -14.59 13.24
CA THR A 84 16.30 -14.61 14.40
C THR A 84 17.04 -13.28 14.58
N THR A 85 17.24 -12.55 13.48
CA THR A 85 17.88 -11.22 13.41
C THR A 85 17.03 -10.30 12.51
N GLY A 86 16.92 -9.00 12.83
CA GLY A 86 16.08 -8.07 12.07
C GLY A 86 14.56 -8.27 12.27
N LYS A 87 14.16 -9.10 13.25
CA LYS A 87 12.76 -9.36 13.62
C LYS A 87 12.04 -8.09 14.09
N GLU A 88 12.70 -7.30 14.92
CA GLU A 88 12.18 -6.03 15.41
C GLU A 88 11.97 -5.05 14.25
N GLU A 89 12.99 -4.88 13.38
CA GLU A 89 12.87 -4.07 12.16
C GLU A 89 11.72 -4.52 11.25
N ALA A 90 11.59 -5.82 11.01
CA ALA A 90 10.50 -6.36 10.19
C ALA A 90 9.12 -6.15 10.83
N LYS A 91 9.02 -6.25 12.17
CA LYS A 91 7.79 -5.95 12.91
C LYS A 91 7.43 -4.47 12.84
N VAL A 92 8.41 -3.58 13.01
CA VAL A 92 8.22 -2.13 12.93
C VAL A 92 7.76 -1.75 11.52
N LYS A 93 8.48 -2.19 10.47
CA LYS A 93 8.07 -1.97 9.08
C LYS A 93 6.68 -2.53 8.78
N ARG A 94 6.37 -3.74 9.26
CA ARG A 94 5.03 -4.33 9.05
C ARG A 94 3.93 -3.50 9.71
N LYS A 95 4.19 -2.95 10.90
CA LYS A 95 3.27 -2.02 11.57
C LYS A 95 3.13 -0.71 10.83
N GLU A 96 4.23 -0.12 10.37
CA GLU A 96 4.21 1.12 9.58
C GLU A 96 3.44 0.92 8.28
N LEU A 97 3.71 -0.15 7.52
CA LEU A 97 2.97 -0.46 6.30
C LEU A 97 1.48 -0.65 6.57
N ASN A 98 1.10 -1.36 7.63
CA ASN A 98 -0.30 -1.52 7.99
C ASN A 98 -0.97 -0.17 8.27
N LYS A 99 -0.33 0.64 9.11
CA LYS A 99 -0.84 1.98 9.43
C LYS A 99 -0.95 2.84 8.18
N HIS A 100 0.05 2.80 7.30
CA HIS A 100 0.06 3.57 6.08
C HIS A 100 -1.04 3.14 5.10
N CYS A 101 -1.30 1.83 4.99
CA CYS A 101 -2.44 1.29 4.26
C CYS A 101 -3.79 1.75 4.85
N GLU A 102 -3.95 1.72 6.18
CA GLU A 102 -5.18 2.21 6.83
C GLU A 102 -5.40 3.70 6.57
N GLU A 103 -4.36 4.52 6.74
CA GLU A 103 -4.41 5.96 6.48
C GLU A 103 -4.77 6.26 5.02
N LEU A 104 -4.14 5.55 4.08
CA LEU A 104 -4.42 5.71 2.65
C LEU A 104 -5.85 5.26 2.30
N ARG A 105 -6.32 4.16 2.90
CA ARG A 105 -7.70 3.69 2.74
C ARG A 105 -8.70 4.73 3.24
N THR A 106 -8.52 5.27 4.44
CA THR A 106 -9.39 6.32 4.98
C THR A 106 -9.41 7.56 4.08
N ARG A 107 -8.25 7.97 3.56
CA ARG A 107 -8.16 9.08 2.59
C ARG A 107 -8.90 8.77 1.29
N MET A 108 -8.80 7.55 0.78
CA MET A 108 -9.51 7.12 -0.43
C MET A 108 -11.02 7.05 -0.23
N GLU A 109 -11.50 6.60 0.93
CA GLU A 109 -12.94 6.61 1.26
C GLU A 109 -13.49 8.03 1.34
N GLY A 110 -12.79 8.96 1.99
CA GLY A 110 -13.18 10.37 2.01
C GLY A 110 -13.12 11.03 0.62
N PHE A 111 -12.17 10.60 -0.20
CA PHE A 111 -12.04 11.08 -1.57
C PHE A 111 -13.15 10.56 -2.50
N MET A 112 -13.59 9.30 -2.33
CA MET A 112 -14.76 8.77 -3.05
C MET A 112 -16.02 9.58 -2.77
N ALA A 113 -16.30 9.89 -1.51
CA ALA A 113 -17.44 10.74 -1.15
C ALA A 113 -17.37 12.12 -1.82
N SER A 114 -16.15 12.68 -1.92
CA SER A 114 -15.91 13.98 -2.55
C SER A 114 -16.10 13.93 -4.07
N ILE A 115 -15.66 12.86 -4.74
CA ILE A 115 -15.92 12.65 -6.16
C ILE A 115 -17.42 12.47 -6.43
N GLU A 116 -18.12 11.67 -5.62
CA GLU A 116 -19.56 11.46 -5.80
C GLU A 116 -20.34 12.77 -5.69
N ALA A 117 -19.98 13.64 -4.74
CA ALA A 117 -20.53 14.97 -4.63
C ALA A 117 -20.23 15.83 -5.89
N ALA A 118 -18.99 15.79 -6.40
CA ALA A 118 -18.60 16.53 -7.60
C ALA A 118 -19.31 16.04 -8.87
N ILE A 119 -19.49 14.72 -9.02
CA ILE A 119 -20.28 14.13 -10.12
C ILE A 119 -21.72 14.64 -10.04
N LYS A 120 -22.35 14.58 -8.87
CA LYS A 120 -23.73 15.02 -8.67
C LYS A 120 -23.90 16.53 -8.94
N ALA A 121 -22.90 17.35 -8.63
CA ALA A 121 -22.92 18.78 -8.91
C ALA A 121 -22.80 19.12 -10.41
N LYS A 122 -22.25 18.20 -11.22
CA LYS A 122 -22.06 18.35 -12.67
C LYS A 122 -23.05 17.54 -13.51
N SER A 123 -23.94 16.77 -12.88
CA SER A 123 -25.02 15.98 -13.52
C SER A 123 -26.33 16.76 -13.52
#